data_AF-B8B9S0-F1
#
_entry.id   AF-B8B9S0-F1
#
_cell.length_a   1.000
_cell.length_b   1.000
_cell.length_c   1.000
_cell.angle_alpha   90.00
_cell.angle_beta   90.00
_cell.angle_gamma   90.00
#
_symmetry.space_group_name_H-M   'P 1'
#
loop_
_entity.id
_entity.type
_entity.pdbx_description
1 polymer ?
#
loop_
_entity_poly.entity_id
_entity_poly.type
_entity_poly.pdbx_seq_one_letter_code
_entity_poly.pdbx_strand_id
1 'polypeptide(L)'
;MQKMRTVLIEHALANSEAERNVNTSVFAKVAMFEEELRAALPREVEATRAAVENGTAAKANRITECRSYSLYRFVCKELRTEYLTGKKIDAVARRGREQGVRRHEPGQAHRLIYF
;
A
#
# COMPACT_ATOMS: atom_id res chain seq x y z
N MET A 1 17.77 -0.94 4.62
CA MET A 1 19.04 -1.61 4.98
C MET A 1 19.59 -1.18 6.33
N GLN A 2 19.65 0.13 6.65
CA GLN A 2 20.29 0.65 7.88
C GLN A 2 19.94 -0.10 9.18
N LYS A 3 18.65 -0.30 9.49
CA LYS A 3 18.25 -1.01 10.73
C LYS A 3 18.73 -2.47 10.77
N MET A 4 18.65 -3.20 9.66
CA MET A 4 19.12 -4.58 9.59
C MET A 4 20.63 -4.66 9.78
N ARG A 5 21.36 -3.73 9.15
CA ARG A 5 22.80 -3.59 9.33
C ARG A 5 23.15 -3.34 10.80
N THR A 6 22.47 -2.41 11.46
CA THR A 6 22.69 -2.11 12.88
C THR A 6 22.53 -3.35 13.74
N VAL A 7 21.44 -4.11 13.58
CA VAL A 7 21.21 -5.35 14.33
C VAL A 7 22.31 -6.40 14.07
N LEU A 8 22.72 -6.56 12.81
CA LEU A 8 23.79 -7.52 12.45
C LEU A 8 25.15 -7.11 13.05
N ILE A 9 25.47 -5.82 13.04
CA ILE A 9 26.70 -5.27 13.62
C ILE A 9 26.68 -5.40 15.15
N GLU A 10 25.57 -5.05 15.80
CA GLU A 10 25.40 -5.21 17.25
C GLU A 10 25.59 -6.67 17.66
N HIS A 11 24.99 -7.61 16.92
CA HIS A 11 25.16 -9.04 17.14
C HIS A 11 26.62 -9.49 16.96
N ALA A 12 27.30 -8.99 15.92
CA ALA A 12 28.70 -9.31 15.66
C ALA A 12 29.63 -8.79 16.77
N LEU A 13 29.37 -7.58 17.28
CA LEU A 13 30.11 -7.00 18.41
C LEU A 13 29.92 -7.80 19.71
N ALA A 14 28.73 -8.39 19.92
CA ALA A 14 28.46 -9.24 21.07
C ALA A 14 29.15 -10.63 20.98
N ASN A 15 29.44 -11.13 19.77
CA ASN A 15 29.95 -12.48 19.51
C ASN A 15 31.43 -12.51 19.07
N SER A 16 32.31 -11.98 19.90
CA SER A 16 33.73 -11.76 19.56
C SER A 16 34.53 -13.02 19.19
N GLU A 17 34.22 -14.20 19.74
CA GLU A 17 34.92 -15.44 19.38
C GLU A 17 34.52 -15.97 18.00
N ALA A 18 33.24 -15.87 17.64
CA ALA A 18 32.72 -16.33 16.35
C ALA A 18 33.18 -15.44 15.18
N GLU A 19 33.54 -14.18 15.45
CA GLU A 19 34.09 -13.26 14.45
C GLU A 19 35.55 -13.56 14.07
N ARG A 20 36.29 -14.38 14.85
CA ARG A 20 37.70 -14.70 14.54
C ARG A 20 37.87 -15.61 13.33
N ASN A 21 36.84 -16.37 12.98
CA ASN A 21 36.84 -17.22 11.79
C ASN A 21 35.97 -16.57 10.71
N VAL A 22 36.57 -16.31 9.54
CA VAL A 22 35.89 -15.68 8.39
C VAL A 22 34.65 -16.46 7.96
N ASN A 23 34.65 -17.79 8.14
CA ASN A 23 33.51 -18.63 7.79
C ASN A 23 32.32 -18.46 8.74
N THR A 24 32.53 -17.96 9.96
CA THR A 24 31.49 -17.73 10.96
C THR A 24 31.25 -16.24 11.24
N SER A 25 32.15 -15.37 10.79
CA SER A 25 32.07 -13.92 10.96
C SER A 25 30.83 -13.35 10.27
N VAL A 26 30.03 -12.63 11.07
CA VAL A 26 28.89 -11.87 10.58
C VAL A 26 29.40 -10.61 9.86
N PHE A 27 30.42 -9.93 10.39
CA PHE A 27 31.00 -8.73 9.77
C PHE A 27 31.45 -8.98 8.32
N ALA A 28 32.12 -10.11 8.08
CA ALA A 28 32.59 -10.49 6.75
C ALA A 28 31.43 -10.73 5.75
N LYS A 29 30.26 -11.13 6.24
CA LYS A 29 29.10 -11.52 5.42
C LYS A 29 28.04 -10.44 5.26
N VAL A 30 28.04 -9.39 6.09
CA VAL A 30 27.01 -8.33 6.03
C VAL A 30 26.93 -7.70 4.63
N ALA A 31 28.08 -7.39 4.01
CA ALA A 31 28.09 -6.77 2.69
C ALA A 31 27.41 -7.65 1.62
N MET A 32 27.79 -8.94 1.56
CA MET A 32 27.20 -9.93 0.65
C MET A 32 25.69 -10.07 0.90
N PHE A 33 25.28 -10.22 2.16
CA PHE A 33 23.86 -10.30 2.53
C PHE A 33 23.07 -9.08 2.06
N GLU A 34 23.63 -7.87 2.20
CA GLU A 34 22.95 -6.68 1.74
C GLU A 34 22.82 -6.57 0.22
N GLU A 35 23.83 -7.04 -0.52
CA GLU A 35 23.79 -7.07 -1.98
C GLU A 35 22.74 -8.05 -2.48
N GLU A 36 22.70 -9.27 -1.93
CA GLU A 36 21.69 -10.27 -2.25
C GLU A 36 20.29 -9.76 -1.91
N LEU A 37 20.11 -9.15 -0.73
CA LEU A 37 18.82 -8.61 -0.34
C LEU A 37 18.40 -7.45 -1.24
N ARG A 38 19.33 -6.58 -1.64
CA ARG A 38 19.04 -5.48 -2.55
C ARG A 38 18.64 -5.96 -3.94
N ALA A 39 19.21 -7.08 -4.40
CA ALA A 39 18.86 -7.70 -5.67
C ALA A 39 17.48 -8.40 -5.62
N ALA A 40 17.18 -9.14 -4.54
CA ALA A 40 15.96 -9.94 -4.44
C ALA A 40 14.74 -9.16 -3.97
N LEU A 41 14.88 -8.32 -2.94
CA LEU A 41 13.75 -7.73 -2.22
C LEU A 41 12.81 -6.87 -3.09
N PRO A 42 13.29 -6.01 -4.02
CA PRO A 42 12.39 -5.22 -4.85
C PRO A 42 11.46 -6.10 -5.69
N ARG A 43 11.97 -7.21 -6.24
CA ARG A 43 11.17 -8.15 -7.04
C ARG A 43 10.06 -8.79 -6.21
N GLU A 44 10.40 -9.29 -5.03
CA GLU A 44 9.44 -9.96 -4.15
C GLU A 44 8.37 -8.98 -3.61
N VAL A 45 8.75 -7.74 -3.32
CA VAL A 45 7.81 -6.68 -2.89
C VAL A 45 6.82 -6.35 -4.01
N GLU A 46 7.30 -6.19 -5.24
CA GLU A 46 6.44 -5.90 -6.39
C GLU A 46 5.52 -7.09 -6.73
N ALA A 47 6.02 -8.31 -6.67
CA ALA A 47 5.21 -9.52 -6.84
C ALA A 47 4.11 -9.61 -5.78
N THR A 48 4.44 -9.34 -4.52
CA THR A 48 3.46 -9.32 -3.42
C THR A 48 2.41 -8.23 -3.62
N ARG A 49 2.82 -7.03 -4.06
CA ARG A 49 1.90 -5.93 -4.38
C ARG A 49 0.93 -6.32 -5.50
N ALA A 50 1.43 -6.95 -6.57
CA ALA A 50 0.61 -7.43 -7.67
C ALA A 50 -0.39 -8.52 -7.22
N ALA A 51 0.04 -9.44 -6.35
CA ALA A 51 -0.86 -10.46 -5.77
C ALA A 51 -2.00 -9.84 -4.95
N VAL A 52 -1.72 -8.75 -4.21
CA VAL A 52 -2.77 -7.99 -3.49
C VAL A 52 -3.74 -7.34 -4.46
N GLU A 53 -3.23 -6.66 -5.50
CA GLU A 53 -4.06 -6.01 -6.52
C GLU A 53 -4.95 -7.01 -7.28
N ASN A 54 -4.45 -8.23 -7.52
CA ASN A 54 -5.16 -9.31 -8.21
C ASN A 54 -6.04 -10.17 -7.27
N GLY A 55 -6.07 -9.89 -5.96
CA GLY A 55 -6.86 -10.65 -4.99
C GLY A 55 -6.32 -12.06 -4.69
N THR A 56 -5.07 -12.36 -5.05
CA THR A 56 -4.37 -13.64 -4.83
C THR A 56 -3.29 -13.53 -3.75
N ALA A 57 -3.42 -12.55 -2.86
CA ALA A 57 -2.48 -12.33 -1.77
C ALA A 57 -2.35 -13.57 -0.88
N ALA A 58 -1.11 -13.92 -0.53
CA ALA A 58 -0.81 -15.05 0.35
C ALA A 58 -1.50 -14.95 1.72
N LYS A 59 -1.72 -13.72 2.21
CA LYS A 59 -2.47 -13.45 3.43
C LYS A 59 -3.78 -12.75 3.08
N ALA A 60 -4.88 -13.33 3.53
CA ALA A 60 -6.21 -12.77 3.34
C ALA A 60 -6.34 -11.41 4.05
N ASN A 61 -7.18 -10.54 3.47
CA ASN A 61 -7.50 -9.25 4.07
C ASN A 61 -8.29 -9.46 5.37
N ARG A 62 -7.71 -9.06 6.51
CA ARG A 62 -8.30 -9.26 7.85
C ARG A 62 -9.70 -8.69 8.01
N ILE A 63 -10.09 -7.72 7.18
CA ILE A 63 -11.44 -7.14 7.24
C ILE A 63 -12.54 -8.18 7.00
N THR A 64 -12.26 -9.29 6.30
CA THR A 64 -13.23 -10.37 6.08
C THR A 64 -13.65 -11.06 7.37
N GLU A 65 -12.84 -10.96 8.43
CA GLU A 65 -13.10 -11.53 9.75
C GLU A 65 -13.64 -10.48 10.75
N CYS A 66 -13.81 -9.23 10.30
CA CYS A 66 -14.28 -8.14 11.14
C CYS A 66 -15.80 -7.96 11.08
N ARG A 67 -16.40 -7.50 12.18
CA ARG A 67 -17.83 -7.09 12.20
C ARG A 67 -18.14 -5.94 11.24
N SER A 68 -17.15 -5.13 10.91
CA SER A 68 -17.23 -4.03 9.94
C SER A 68 -17.17 -4.49 8.46
N TYR A 69 -17.07 -5.79 8.19
CA TYR A 69 -16.98 -6.31 6.83
C TYR A 69 -18.15 -5.91 5.93
N SER A 70 -19.36 -5.76 6.50
CA SER A 70 -20.56 -5.37 5.77
C SER A 70 -20.38 -4.05 5.01
N LEU A 71 -19.79 -3.04 5.66
CA LEU A 71 -19.52 -1.73 5.05
C LEU A 71 -18.47 -1.82 3.95
N TYR A 72 -17.39 -2.57 4.18
CA TYR A 72 -16.35 -2.79 3.17
C TYR A 72 -16.88 -3.52 1.94
N ARG A 73 -17.68 -4.57 2.14
CA ARG A 73 -18.34 -5.31 1.06
C ARG A 73 -19.26 -4.40 0.25
N PHE A 74 -20.09 -3.60 0.91
CA PHE A 74 -20.98 -2.67 0.25
C PHE A 74 -20.23 -1.71 -0.68
N VAL A 75 -19.19 -1.03 -0.16
CA VAL A 75 -18.43 -0.06 -0.95
C VAL A 75 -17.61 -0.73 -2.06
N CYS A 76 -16.78 -1.72 -1.71
CA CYS A 76 -15.82 -2.28 -2.65
C CYS A 76 -16.43 -3.31 -3.62
N LYS A 77 -17.44 -4.08 -3.21
CA LYS A 77 -18.03 -5.14 -4.06
C LYS A 77 -19.34 -4.71 -4.70
N GLU A 78 -20.24 -4.07 -3.95
CA GLU A 78 -21.58 -3.72 -4.45
C GLU A 78 -21.56 -2.43 -5.25
N LEU A 79 -20.92 -1.37 -4.74
CA LEU A 79 -20.72 -0.11 -5.48
C LEU A 79 -19.55 -0.15 -6.48
N ARG A 80 -18.80 -1.26 -6.50
CA ARG A 80 -17.66 -1.51 -7.40
C ARG A 80 -16.63 -0.37 -7.37
N THR A 81 -16.34 0.13 -6.18
CA THR A 81 -15.26 1.12 -6.00
C THR A 81 -13.91 0.42 -6.00
N GLU A 82 -12.91 1.04 -6.64
CA GLU A 82 -11.54 0.53 -6.67
C GLU A 82 -10.63 1.24 -5.66
N TYR A 83 -9.48 0.62 -5.35
CA TYR A 83 -8.42 1.27 -4.59
C TYR A 83 -7.82 2.42 -5.40
N LEU A 84 -7.79 3.59 -4.78
CA LEU A 84 -7.16 4.77 -5.38
C LEU A 84 -5.65 4.59 -5.45
N THR A 85 -5.10 4.78 -6.64
CA THR A 85 -3.66 4.72 -6.89
C THR A 85 -3.27 5.75 -7.94
N GLY A 86 -2.16 6.44 -7.74
CA GLY A 86 -1.64 7.39 -8.74
C GLY A 86 -1.20 6.73 -10.06
N LYS A 87 -1.14 5.39 -10.10
CA LYS A 87 -0.83 4.60 -11.31
C LYS A 87 -2.03 4.47 -12.25
N LYS A 88 -3.26 4.65 -11.74
CA LYS A 88 -4.48 4.57 -12.54
C LYS A 88 -5.08 5.96 -12.67
N ILE A 89 -5.43 6.35 -13.89
CA ILE A 89 -6.22 7.57 -14.15
C ILE A 89 -7.70 7.23 -13.94
N ASP A 90 -8.07 6.77 -12.75
CA ASP A 90 -9.47 6.55 -12.41
C ASP A 90 -10.06 7.85 -11.85
N ALA A 91 -10.62 8.63 -12.78
CA ALA A 91 -12.01 9.07 -12.78
C ALA A 91 -12.73 9.45 -11.47
N VAL A 92 -12.02 9.89 -10.42
CA VAL A 92 -12.64 10.60 -9.27
C VAL A 92 -13.56 11.74 -9.78
N ALA A 93 -13.28 12.26 -10.98
CA ALA A 93 -14.04 13.31 -11.64
C ALA A 93 -15.06 12.88 -12.73
N ARG A 94 -15.19 11.60 -13.15
CA ARG A 94 -16.09 11.28 -14.29
C ARG A 94 -17.55 11.03 -13.89
N ARG A 95 -17.82 10.43 -12.72
CA ARG A 95 -19.20 10.13 -12.31
C ARG A 95 -20.01 11.33 -11.79
N GLY A 96 -19.34 12.44 -11.47
CA GLY A 96 -20.01 13.71 -11.15
C GLY A 96 -20.52 14.49 -12.37
N ARG A 97 -20.15 14.09 -13.59
CA ARG A 97 -20.63 14.73 -14.84
C ARG A 97 -21.79 14.02 -15.52
N GLU A 98 -22.02 12.75 -15.22
CA GLU A 98 -23.14 11.97 -15.79
C GLU A 98 -24.42 12.07 -14.95
N GLN A 99 -24.31 12.37 -13.66
CA GLN A 99 -25.46 12.78 -12.86
C GLN A 99 -25.66 14.28 -13.09
N GLY A 100 -26.64 14.63 -13.92
CA GLY A 100 -27.04 16.01 -14.23
C GLY A 100 -27.52 16.79 -13.00
N VAL A 101 -26.62 17.08 -12.08
CA VAL A 101 -26.82 18.09 -11.05
C VAL A 101 -26.76 19.43 -11.77
N ARG A 102 -27.93 19.93 -12.17
CA ARG A 102 -28.10 21.32 -12.60
C ARG A 102 -27.46 22.19 -11.51
N ARG A 103 -26.35 22.84 -11.85
CA ARG A 103 -25.82 23.92 -11.04
C ARG A 103 -26.93 24.96 -10.93
N HIS A 104 -27.44 25.16 -9.72
CA HIS A 104 -28.32 26.29 -9.45
C HIS A 104 -27.46 27.55 -9.51
N GLU A 105 -27.58 28.30 -10.60
CA GLU A 105 -26.98 29.62 -10.77
C GLU A 105 -27.51 30.56 -9.66
N PRO A 106 -26.65 31.15 -8.81
CA PRO A 106 -27.09 32.13 -7.83
C PRO A 106 -27.19 33.48 -8.54
N GLY A 107 -28.33 33.79 -9.17
CA GLY A 107 -28.40 35.04 -9.92
C GLY A 107 -29.69 35.46 -10.62
N GLN A 108 -30.82 34.75 -10.45
CA GLN A 108 -32.09 35.19 -11.07
C GLN A 108 -33.16 35.48 -10.02
N ALA A 109 -33.10 36.72 -9.55
CA ALA A 109 -34.24 37.62 -9.32
C ALA A 109 -35.56 36.98 -8.85
N HIS A 110 -35.75 36.92 -7.54
CA HIS A 110 -37.09 37.15 -6.97
C HIS A 110 -37.43 38.64 -7.17
N ARG A 111 -38.09 38.96 -8.28
CA ARG A 111 -38.94 40.14 -8.39
C ARG A 111 -40.39 39.69 -8.44
N LEU A 112 -41.09 40.18 -7.42
CA LEU A 112 -42.49 40.59 -7.41
C LEU A 112 -43.56 39.51 -7.21
N ILE A 113 -44.20 39.71 -6.06
CA ILE A 113 -45.51 39.26 -5.62
C ILE A 113 -46.59 40.05 -6.39
N TYR A 114 -47.78 39.44 -6.48
CA TYR A 114 -49.11 39.99 -6.78
C TYR A 114 -49.55 40.09 -8.24
N PHE A 115 -50.35 39.12 -8.68
CA PHE A 115 -51.78 39.31 -8.96
C PHE A 115 -52.56 38.09 -8.47
#